data_AF-A0A5E6N439-F1
#
_entry.id   AF-A0A5E6N439-F1
#
_cell.length_a   1.000
_cell.length_b   1.000
_cell.length_c   1.000
_cell.angle_alpha   90.00
_cell.angle_beta   90.00
_cell.angle_gamma   90.00
#
_symmetry.space_group_name_H-M   'P 1'
#
loop_
_entity.id
_entity.type
_entity.pdbx_description
1 polymer ?
#
loop_
_entity_poly.entity_id
_entity_poly.type
_entity_poly.pdbx_seq_one_letter_code
_entity_poly.pdbx_strand_id
1 'polypeptide(L)' 'MFVLKIVTDFASAHSLRDYPGDCSRLHGHNWQVEVSVESAVLDALGIAIDFREIKKQTKEVVKRLDHQYLNEIPPLMS' A
#
# COMPACT_ATOMS: atom_id res chain seq x y z
N MET A 1 -11.82 1.64 -21.65
CA MET A 1 -10.83 1.53 -20.57
C MET A 1 -11.57 1.15 -19.31
N PHE A 2 -11.16 0.06 -18.65
CA PHE A 2 -11.75 -0.42 -17.41
C PHE A 2 -10.77 -0.20 -16.27
N VAL A 3 -11.28 0.24 -15.11
CA VAL A 3 -10.46 0.49 -13.92
C VAL A 3 -11.08 -0.24 -12.73
N LEU A 4 -10.29 -1.09 -12.08
CA LEU A 4 -10.64 -1.75 -10.84
C LEU A 4 -9.84 -1.11 -9.72
N LYS A 5 -10.49 -0.86 -8.58
CA LYS A 5 -9.86 -0.25 -7.41
C LYS A 5 -10.14 -1.08 -6.18
N ILE A 6 -9.11 -1.30 -5.37
CA ILE A 6 -9.26 -1.80 -4.00
C ILE A 6 -8.59 -0.84 -3.02
N VAL A 7 -9.10 -0.83 -1.80
CA VAL A 7 -8.54 -0.08 -0.68
C VAL A 7 -8.30 -1.06 0.45
N THR A 8 -7.15 -0.95 1.10
CA THR A 8 -6.79 -1.67 2.33
C THR A 8 -6.00 -0.76 3.25
N ASP A 9 -5.77 -1.18 4.48
CA ASP A 9 -5.01 -0.45 5.48
C ASP A 9 -3.88 -1.28 6.09
N PHE A 10 -2.94 -0.59 6.73
CA PHE A 10 -1.96 -1.16 7.66
C PHE A 10 -1.53 -0.13 8.71
N ALA A 11 -1.00 -0.59 9.83
CA ALA A 11 -0.49 0.30 10.89
C ALA A 11 1.03 0.21 10.97
N SER A 12 1.73 1.35 10.90
CA SER A 12 3.19 1.39 11.04
C SER A 12 3.68 2.68 11.67
N ALA A 13 4.84 2.59 12.31
CA ALA A 13 5.56 3.74 12.82
C ALA A 13 6.59 4.26 11.80
N HIS A 14 6.89 5.55 11.83
CA HIS A 14 7.99 6.17 11.09
C HIS A 14 8.47 7.47 11.75
N SER A 15 9.58 8.00 11.25
CA SER A 15 10.03 9.37 11.49
C SER A 15 10.68 9.93 10.22
N LEU A 16 10.67 11.24 10.03
CA LEU A 16 11.31 11.90 8.88
C LEU A 16 12.62 12.55 9.33
N ARG A 17 13.76 12.08 8.80
CA ARG A 17 15.05 12.72 9.06
C ARG A 17 15.08 14.15 8.52
N ASP A 18 15.76 15.03 9.24
CA ASP A 18 15.97 16.44 8.88
C ASP A 18 14.68 17.26 8.65
N TYR A 19 13.53 16.77 9.13
CA TYR A 19 12.27 17.49 9.04
C TYR A 19 12.11 18.50 10.18
N PRO A 20 11.87 19.80 9.91
CA PRO A 20 11.84 20.85 10.92
C PRO A 20 10.50 20.91 11.70
N GLY A 21 9.92 19.77 12.06
CA GLY A 21 8.63 19.69 12.75
C GLY A 21 8.36 18.34 13.40
N ASP A 22 7.12 18.16 13.86
CA ASP A 22 6.69 17.01 14.68
C ASP A 22 6.92 15.64 14.04
N CYS A 23 6.92 15.55 12.70
CA CYS A 23 7.17 14.31 11.98
C CYS A 23 8.63 13.82 12.09
N SER A 24 9.56 14.64 12.60
CA SER A 24 10.92 14.18 12.95
C SER A 24 10.94 13.30 14.20
N ARG A 25 9.91 13.39 15.05
CA ARG A 25 9.73 12.49 16.19
C ARG A 25 9.18 11.15 15.71
N LEU A 26 9.54 10.07 16.40
CA LEU A 26 8.92 8.76 16.18
C LEU A 26 7.41 8.86 16.45
N HIS A 27 6.61 8.48 15.45
CA HIS A 27 5.16 8.44 15.53
C HIS A 27 4.63 7.35 14.59
N GLY A 28 3.32 7.16 14.52
CA GLY A 28 2.73 6.17 13.63
C GLY A 28 1.37 6.57 13.10
N HIS A 29 0.94 5.85 12.07
CA HIS A 29 -0.32 6.08 11.37
C HIS A 29 -1.00 4.76 11.06
N ASN A 30 -2.32 4.84 10.87
CA ASN A 30 -3.07 3.85 10.10
C ASN A 30 -3.04 4.30 8.64
N TRP A 31 -2.13 3.70 7.88
CA TRP A 31 -1.91 4.00 6.47
C TRP A 31 -3.02 3.38 5.63
N GLN A 32 -3.51 4.14 4.65
CA GLN A 32 -4.43 3.62 3.63
C GLN A 32 -3.66 3.39 2.33
N VAL A 33 -3.85 2.22 1.74
CA VAL A 33 -3.28 1.83 0.45
C VAL A 33 -4.41 1.63 -0.54
N GLU A 34 -4.37 2.40 -1.62
CA GLU A 34 -5.24 2.24 -2.77
C GLU A 34 -4.46 1.58 -3.91
N VAL A 35 -5.01 0.51 -4.48
CA VAL A 35 -4.45 -0.16 -5.66
C VAL A 35 -5.45 -0.08 -6.80
N SER A 36 -5.00 0.44 -7.93
CA SER A 36 -5.79 0.54 -9.16
C SER A 36 -5.18 -0.35 -10.25
N VAL A 37 -6.04 -1.10 -10.94
CA VAL A 37 -5.68 -1.92 -12.11
C VAL A 37 -6.44 -1.40 -13.31
N GLU A 38 -5.71 -1.05 -14.35
CA GLU A 38 -6.27 -0.58 -15.62
C GLU A 38 -6.18 -1.68 -16.68
N SER A 39 -7.25 -1.82 -17.47
CA SER A 39 -7.23 -2.72 -18.62
C SER A 39 -7.98 -2.13 -19.82
N ALA A 40 -7.39 -2.29 -21.00
CA ALA A 40 -8.03 -1.93 -22.26
C ALA A 40 -9.07 -2.97 -22.71
N VAL A 41 -8.94 -4.22 -22.26
CA VAL A 41 -9.76 -5.37 -22.67
C VAL A 41 -10.28 -6.16 -21.47
N LEU A 42 -11.33 -6.94 -21.69
CA LEU A 42 -11.85 -7.89 -20.70
C LEU A 42 -11.55 -9.31 -21.19
N ASP A 43 -11.43 -10.25 -20.27
CA ASP A 43 -11.30 -11.67 -20.58
C ASP A 43 -12.64 -12.28 -21.07
N ALA A 44 -12.65 -13.60 -21.32
CA ALA A 44 -13.85 -14.31 -21.77
C ALA A 44 -15.00 -14.33 -20.74
N LEU A 45 -14.72 -14.03 -19.48
CA LEU A 45 -15.70 -13.91 -18.40
C LEU A 45 -16.19 -12.48 -18.23
N GLY A 46 -15.68 -11.53 -19.03
CA GLY A 46 -16.06 -10.13 -18.97
C GLY A 46 -15.42 -9.38 -17.79
N ILE A 47 -14.30 -9.87 -17.25
CA ILE A 47 -13.56 -9.18 -16.17
C ILE A 47 -12.15 -8.80 -16.64
N ALA A 48 -11.58 -7.75 -16.04
CA ALA A 48 -10.19 -7.38 -16.31
C ALA A 48 -9.23 -8.31 -15.52
N ILE A 49 -9.52 -8.51 -14.24
CA ILE A 49 -8.80 -9.38 -13.31
C ILE A 49 -9.73 -9.71 -12.14
N ASP A 50 -9.56 -10.88 -11.51
CA ASP A 50 -10.30 -11.22 -10.28
C ASP A 50 -9.85 -10.33 -9.12
N PHE A 51 -10.82 -9.67 -8.46
CA PHE A 51 -10.58 -8.87 -7.25
C PHE A 51 -9.87 -9.63 -6.13
N ARG A 52 -10.08 -10.94 -6.02
CA ARG A 52 -9.39 -11.79 -5.04
C ARG A 52 -7.89 -11.84 -5.29
N GLU A 53 -7.47 -11.86 -6.55
CA GLU A 53 -6.06 -11.86 -6.91
C GLU A 53 -5.43 -10.51 -6.59
N ILE A 54 -6.08 -9.40 -6.94
CA ILE A 54 -5.60 -8.05 -6.57
C ILE A 54 -5.44 -7.94 -5.05
N LYS A 55 -6.45 -8.38 -4.28
CA LYS A 55 -6.41 -8.34 -2.81
C LYS A 55 -5.30 -9.23 -2.23
N LYS A 56 -5.11 -10.42 -2.77
CA LYS A 56 -4.07 -11.35 -2.32
C LYS A 56 -2.68 -10.73 -2.52
N GLN A 57 -2.37 -10.26 -3.72
CA GLN A 57 -1.08 -9.65 -4.03
C GLN A 57 -0.84 -8.39 -3.19
N THR A 58 -1.86 -7.54 -3.06
CA THR A 58 -1.78 -6.32 -2.24
C THR A 58 -1.52 -6.66 -0.78
N LYS A 59 -2.20 -7.69 -0.23
CA LYS A 59 -1.99 -8.13 1.15
C LYS A 59 -0.57 -8.63 1.41
N GLU A 60 0.04 -9.35 0.47
CA GLU A 60 1.42 -9.82 0.64
C GLU A 60 2.43 -8.66 0.71
N VAL A 61 2.20 -7.59 -0.07
CA VAL A 61 3.01 -6.37 0.03
C VAL A 61 2.76 -5.65 1.35
N VAL A 62 1.48 -5.40 1.67
CA VAL A 62 1.07 -4.66 2.87
C VAL A 62 1.51 -5.36 4.15
N LYS A 63 1.50 -6.69 4.21
CA LYS A 63 1.96 -7.48 5.35
C LYS A 63 3.43 -7.24 5.70
N ARG A 64 4.26 -6.84 4.73
CA ARG A 64 5.66 -6.48 4.98
C ARG A 64 5.83 -5.12 5.63
N LEU A 65 4.79 -4.28 5.60
CA LEU A 65 4.77 -2.93 6.17
C LEU A 65 4.03 -2.92 7.51
N ASP A 66 2.98 -3.73 7.64
CA ASP A 66 2.12 -3.78 8.82
C ASP A 66 2.87 -4.16 10.11
N HIS A 67 2.57 -3.42 11.18
CA HIS A 67 3.21 -3.50 12.49
C HIS A 67 4.75 -3.36 12.46
N GLN A 68 5.28 -2.63 11.47
CA GLN A 68 6.72 -2.37 11.35
C GLN A 68 7.10 -0.91 11.65
N TYR A 69 8.40 -0.69 11.82
CA TYR A 69 9.02 0.63 11.73
C TYR A 69 9.53 0.86 10.30
N LEU A 70 8.91 1.79 9.57
CA LEU A 70 9.15 1.94 8.12
C LEU A 70 10.60 2.31 7.78
N ASN A 71 11.28 3.06 8.65
CA ASN A 71 12.66 3.49 8.41
C ASN A 71 13.69 2.34 8.44
N GLU A 72 13.29 1.11 8.80
CA GLU A 72 14.13 -0.10 8.72
C GLU A 72 13.88 -0.94 7.46
N ILE A 73 12.92 -0.54 6.62
CA ILE A 73 12.49 -1.30 5.44
C ILE A 73 13.00 -0.61 4.18
N PRO A 74 13.84 -1.23 3.36
CA PRO A 74 14.19 -0.68 2.05
C PRO A 74 12.96 -0.60 1.12
N PRO A 75 12.76 0.50 0.36
CA PRO A 75 13.59 1.71 0.27
C PRO A 75 13.19 2.86 1.21
N LEU A 76 12.30 2.62 2.18
CA LEU A 76 11.68 3.62 3.06
C LEU A 76 12.57 4.10 4.22
N MET A 77 13.89 3.97 4.11
CA MET A 77 14.85 4.16 5.21
C MET A 77 15.17 5.63 5.54
N SER A 78 14.52 6.58 4.88
CA SER A 78 14.71 8.04 5.02
C SER A 78 13.97 8.60 6.21
#